data_AF-A0A257MP81-F1
#
_entry.id   AF-A0A257MP81-F1
#
_cell.length_a   1.000
_cell.length_b   1.000
_cell.length_c   1.000
_cell.angle_alpha   90.00
_cell.angle_beta   90.00
_cell.angle_gamma   90.00
#
_symmetry.space_group_name_H-M   'P 1'
#
loop_
_entity.id
_entity.type
_entity.pdbx_description
1 polymer ?
#
loop_
_entity_poly.entity_id
_entity_poly.type
_entity_poly.pdbx_seq_one_letter_code
_entity_poly.pdbx_strand_id
1 'polypeptide(L)'
;SINAPDEVMYRRACRPAANLWPKILQSLDELRDHRCRSVIRLTLARGLNLERPEDYARLIESAEPDFVEVKAYMHLGRSRDRLTREAMPSHAEILEFAAALGRALGYEPEADVPLSRVALLASGRVKRLIDL
;
A
#
# COMPACT_ATOMS: atom_id res chain seq x y z
N SER A 1 -4.52 5.57 2.08
CA SER A 1 -3.69 4.43 2.57
C SER A 1 -4.57 3.21 2.66
N ILE A 2 -4.11 2.07 2.16
CA ILE A 2 -4.82 0.79 2.17
C ILE A 2 -3.89 -0.23 2.81
N ASN A 3 -4.28 -0.81 3.95
CA ASN A 3 -3.41 -1.71 4.72
C ASN A 3 -3.95 -3.15 4.77
N ALA A 4 -4.94 -3.47 3.94
CA ALA A 4 -5.51 -4.80 3.82
C ALA A 4 -6.15 -4.96 2.43
N PRO A 5 -6.06 -6.15 1.81
CA PRO A 5 -6.65 -6.41 0.51
C PRO A 5 -8.14 -6.83 0.60
N ASP A 6 -8.63 -7.17 1.79
CA ASP A 6 -10.01 -7.57 2.04
C ASP A 6 -10.51 -7.14 3.42
N GLU A 7 -11.82 -7.31 3.66
CA GLU A 7 -12.46 -6.93 4.92
C GLU A 7 -11.93 -7.72 6.12
N VAL A 8 -11.60 -9.00 5.94
CA VAL A 8 -11.14 -9.88 7.04
C VAL A 8 -9.80 -9.39 7.55
N MET A 9 -8.85 -9.14 6.65
CA MET A 9 -7.55 -8.58 6.97
C MET A 9 -7.68 -7.13 7.46
N TYR A 10 -8.61 -6.34 6.92
CA TYR A 10 -8.87 -4.98 7.39
C TYR A 10 -9.29 -4.95 8.85
N ARG A 11 -10.22 -5.82 9.24
CA ARG A 11 -10.66 -5.94 10.64
C ARG A 11 -9.50 -6.34 11.56
N ARG A 12 -8.64 -7.26 11.12
CA ARG A 12 -7.45 -7.71 11.88
C ARG A 12 -6.37 -6.62 11.99
N ALA A 13 -6.00 -6.01 10.86
CA ALA A 13 -4.87 -5.09 10.76
C ALA A 13 -5.20 -3.67 11.22
N CYS A 14 -6.41 -3.17 10.93
CA CYS A 14 -6.82 -1.80 11.24
C CYS A 14 -7.66 -1.69 12.52
N ARG A 15 -8.29 -2.78 12.98
CA ARG A 15 -9.19 -2.80 14.17
C ARG A 15 -10.17 -1.61 14.17
N PRO A 16 -10.99 -1.46 13.11
CA PRO A 16 -11.90 -0.34 12.99
C PRO A 16 -12.98 -0.38 14.08
N ALA A 17 -13.45 0.79 14.52
CA ALA A 17 -14.52 0.89 15.52
C ALA A 17 -15.91 0.53 14.98
N ALA A 18 -16.07 0.49 13.65
CA ALA A 18 -17.31 0.18 12.96
C ALA A 18 -17.01 -0.55 11.63
N ASN A 19 -18.05 -1.06 10.97
CA ASN A 19 -17.89 -1.55 9.61
C ASN A 19 -17.69 -0.38 8.62
N LEU A 20 -16.43 -0.08 8.33
CA LEU A 20 -16.02 0.98 7.41
C LEU A 20 -15.54 0.44 6.07
N TRP A 21 -15.52 -0.88 5.87
CA TRP A 21 -15.04 -1.48 4.63
C TRP A 21 -15.82 -1.03 3.39
N PRO A 22 -17.17 -0.97 3.39
CA PRO A 22 -17.92 -0.44 2.25
C PRO A 22 -17.55 1.00 1.89
N LYS A 23 -17.23 1.84 2.90
CA LYS A 23 -16.80 3.23 2.66
C LYS A 23 -15.40 3.30 2.06
N ILE A 24 -14.51 2.36 2.39
CA ILE A 24 -13.19 2.26 1.75
C ILE A 24 -13.35 1.95 0.27
N LEU A 25 -14.21 0.98 -0.08
CA LEU A 25 -14.50 0.64 -1.48
C LEU A 25 -15.08 1.85 -2.22
N GLN A 26 -16.06 2.54 -1.64
CA GLN A 26 -16.60 3.79 -2.20
C GLN A 26 -15.50 4.85 -2.44
N SER A 27 -14.57 5.04 -1.50
CA SER A 27 -13.47 5.99 -1.67
C SER A 27 -12.48 5.58 -2.77
N LEU A 28 -12.32 4.28 -3.04
CA LEU A 28 -11.51 3.80 -4.16
C LEU A 28 -12.18 4.11 -5.50
N ASP A 29 -13.49 3.90 -5.59
CA ASP A 29 -14.27 4.27 -6.78
C ASP A 29 -14.22 5.78 -7.04
N GLU A 30 -14.38 6.61 -6.00
CA GLU A 30 -14.27 8.07 -6.12
C GLU A 30 -12.86 8.54 -6.51
N LEU A 31 -11.81 7.80 -6.12
CA LEU A 31 -10.43 8.14 -6.46
C LEU A 31 -10.14 7.98 -7.96
N ARG A 32 -10.81 7.03 -8.64
CA ARG A 32 -10.68 6.81 -10.08
C ARG A 32 -11.05 8.05 -10.89
N ASP A 33 -12.09 8.76 -10.48
CA ASP A 33 -12.60 9.94 -11.20
C ASP A 33 -11.89 11.25 -10.77
N HIS A 34 -10.94 11.17 -9.84
CA HIS A 34 -10.24 12.32 -9.31
C HIS A 34 -9.25 12.91 -10.33
N ARG A 35 -9.22 14.24 -10.47
CA ARG A 35 -8.44 14.93 -11.50
C ARG A 35 -6.99 15.27 -11.14
N CYS A 36 -6.60 15.06 -9.89
CA CYS A 36 -5.23 15.31 -9.46
C CYS A 36 -4.46 14.01 -9.28
N ARG A 37 -3.13 14.15 -9.32
CA ARG A 37 -2.18 13.07 -9.09
C ARG A 37 -2.52 12.26 -7.83
N SER A 38 -2.72 10.95 -7.99
CA SER A 38 -3.23 10.08 -6.94
C SER A 38 -2.18 9.04 -6.50
N VAL A 39 -2.18 8.73 -5.20
CA VAL A 39 -1.26 7.74 -4.62
C VAL A 39 -2.00 6.86 -3.63
N ILE A 40 -1.87 5.54 -3.79
CA ILE A 40 -2.26 4.60 -2.74
C ILE A 40 -1.01 4.14 -2.00
N ARG A 41 -0.96 4.44 -0.70
CA ARG A 41 0.11 3.94 0.18
C ARG A 41 -0.33 2.69 0.94
N LEU A 42 0.52 1.67 0.93
CA LEU A 42 0.44 0.47 1.74
C LEU A 42 1.47 0.55 2.87
N THR A 43 1.08 0.25 4.10
CA THR A 43 2.00 0.07 5.23
C THR A 43 1.95 -1.38 5.70
N LEU A 44 3.04 -2.11 5.47
CA LEU A 44 3.09 -3.56 5.59
C LEU A 44 3.94 -4.00 6.79
N ALA A 45 3.39 -4.91 7.58
CA ALA A 45 4.02 -5.50 8.74
C ALA A 45 4.09 -7.03 8.57
N ARG A 46 5.25 -7.59 8.91
CA ARG A 46 5.48 -9.05 8.92
C ARG A 46 4.49 -9.70 9.88
N GLY A 47 3.91 -10.83 9.44
CA GLY A 47 2.96 -11.59 10.24
C GLY A 47 1.61 -10.92 10.45
N LEU A 48 1.33 -9.79 9.77
CA LEU A 48 0.04 -9.11 9.84
C LEU A 48 -0.62 -8.95 8.46
N ASN A 49 0.05 -8.28 7.53
CA ASN A 49 -0.50 -7.90 6.23
C ASN A 49 0.53 -7.83 5.09
N LEU A 50 1.77 -8.25 5.32
CA LEU A 50 2.78 -8.44 4.27
C LEU A 50 2.58 -9.80 3.59
N GLU A 51 1.49 -9.95 2.85
CA GLU A 51 1.13 -11.17 2.12
C GLU A 51 0.10 -10.87 1.01
N ARG A 52 -0.09 -11.80 0.07
CA ARG A 52 -1.13 -11.75 -0.98
C ARG A 52 -1.10 -10.48 -1.86
N PRO A 53 0.04 -10.15 -2.51
CA PRO A 53 0.16 -8.94 -3.34
C PRO A 53 -0.87 -8.90 -4.49
N GLU A 54 -1.28 -10.05 -5.04
CA GLU A 54 -2.28 -10.14 -6.11
C GLU A 54 -3.66 -9.68 -5.62
N ASP A 55 -3.96 -9.85 -4.34
CA ASP A 55 -5.24 -9.47 -3.75
C ASP A 55 -5.27 -7.96 -3.49
N TYR A 56 -4.11 -7.37 -3.13
CA TYR A 56 -3.94 -5.93 -3.13
C TYR A 56 -4.09 -5.35 -4.54
N ALA A 57 -3.54 -6.01 -5.56
CA ALA A 57 -3.65 -5.57 -6.94
C ALA A 57 -5.11 -5.45 -7.37
N ARG A 58 -5.92 -6.51 -7.17
CA ARG A 58 -7.35 -6.50 -7.50
C ARG A 58 -8.14 -5.38 -6.82
N LEU A 59 -7.79 -5.05 -5.57
CA LEU A 59 -8.41 -3.94 -4.86
C LEU A 59 -7.97 -2.58 -5.45
N ILE A 60 -6.68 -2.41 -5.71
CA ILE A 60 -6.09 -1.16 -6.19
C ILE A 60 -6.51 -0.85 -7.64
N GLU A 61 -6.70 -1.85 -8.48
CA GLU A 61 -7.19 -1.71 -9.85
C GLU A 61 -8.52 -0.94 -9.92
N SER A 62 -9.39 -1.06 -8.92
CA SER A 62 -10.65 -0.31 -8.89
C SER A 62 -10.45 1.21 -8.83
N ALA A 63 -9.37 1.67 -8.22
CA ALA A 63 -9.07 3.09 -8.07
C ALA A 63 -8.13 3.65 -9.15
N GLU A 64 -7.37 2.77 -9.82
CA GLU A 64 -6.31 3.12 -10.76
C GLU A 64 -5.50 4.35 -10.29
N PRO A 65 -4.69 4.25 -9.23
CA PRO A 65 -3.90 5.40 -8.79
C PRO A 65 -2.73 5.67 -9.74
N ASP A 66 -2.18 6.88 -9.76
CA ASP A 66 -0.97 7.14 -10.54
C ASP A 66 0.25 6.39 -9.99
N PHE A 67 0.33 6.29 -8.66
CA PHE A 67 1.41 5.63 -7.94
C PHE A 67 0.90 4.72 -6.82
N VAL A 68 1.71 3.71 -6.50
CA VAL A 68 1.55 2.91 -5.28
C VAL A 68 2.83 2.98 -4.46
N GLU A 69 2.71 3.44 -3.21
CA GLU A 69 3.82 3.47 -2.26
C GLU A 69 3.74 2.24 -1.36
N VAL A 70 4.70 1.33 -1.49
CA VAL A 70 4.81 0.12 -0.65
C VAL A 70 5.83 0.41 0.45
N LYS A 71 5.36 0.54 1.69
CA LYS A 71 6.20 0.97 2.81
C LYS A 71 6.19 -0.04 3.95
N ALA A 72 7.36 -0.31 4.53
CA ALA A 72 7.45 -1.07 5.77
C ALA A 72 6.78 -0.33 6.93
N TYR A 73 6.08 -1.08 7.77
CA TYR A 73 5.86 -0.71 9.16
C TYR A 73 7.20 -0.33 9.80
N MET A 74 7.21 0.70 10.64
CA MET A 74 8.35 1.11 11.46
C MET A 74 7.95 1.10 12.93
N HIS A 75 8.77 0.53 13.80
CA HIS A 75 8.44 0.34 15.22
C HIS A 75 8.54 1.64 16.04
N LEU A 76 7.55 2.52 15.87
CA LEU A 76 7.53 3.89 16.40
C LEU A 76 6.16 4.26 16.98
N GLY A 77 6.14 5.17 17.96
CA GLY A 77 4.93 5.71 18.58
C GLY A 77 4.02 4.64 19.20
N ARG A 78 2.70 4.88 19.16
CA ARG A 78 1.67 4.00 19.76
C ARG A 78 1.59 2.61 19.13
N SER A 79 2.16 2.41 17.95
CA SER A 79 2.17 1.09 17.30
C SER A 79 2.94 0.04 18.10
N ARG A 80 3.87 0.49 18.95
CA ARG A 80 4.73 -0.35 19.79
C ARG A 80 3.93 -1.15 20.83
N ASP A 81 2.76 -0.65 21.22
CA ASP A 81 1.84 -1.32 22.16
C ASP A 81 1.18 -2.56 21.52
N ARG A 82 1.24 -2.68 20.19
CA ARG A 82 0.50 -3.69 19.42
C ARG A 82 1.39 -4.60 18.59
N LEU A 83 2.49 -4.06 18.06
CA LEU A 83 3.40 -4.77 17.16
C LEU A 83 4.81 -4.70 17.71
N THR A 84 5.49 -5.84 17.69
CA THR A 84 6.88 -5.94 18.13
C THR A 84 7.83 -5.42 17.04
N ARG A 85 9.12 -5.31 17.36
CA ARG A 85 10.13 -4.84 16.40
C ARG A 85 10.35 -5.83 15.27
N GLU A 86 10.13 -7.12 15.51
CA GLU A 86 10.25 -8.21 14.54
C GLU A 86 9.18 -8.13 13.44
N ALA A 87 8.05 -7.46 13.73
CA ALA A 87 7.03 -7.16 12.74
C ALA A 87 7.49 -6.17 11.65
N MET A 88 8.65 -5.52 11.84
CA MET A 88 9.25 -4.56 10.89
C MET A 88 9.92 -5.31 9.71
N PRO A 89 9.36 -5.27 8.48
CA PRO A 89 9.98 -5.92 7.33
C PRO A 89 11.31 -5.28 6.95
N SER A 90 12.24 -6.05 6.40
CA SER A 90 13.43 -5.52 5.75
C SER A 90 13.10 -4.79 4.45
N HIS A 91 14.04 -3.99 3.94
CA HIS A 91 13.85 -3.32 2.65
C HIS A 91 13.72 -4.33 1.50
N ALA A 92 14.49 -5.42 1.53
CA ALA A 92 14.42 -6.48 0.53
C ALA A 92 13.03 -7.11 0.41
N GLU A 93 12.36 -7.36 1.54
CA GLU A 93 11.00 -7.90 1.55
C GLU A 93 9.97 -6.90 1.00
N ILE A 94 10.18 -5.60 1.23
CA ILE A 94 9.34 -4.57 0.62
C ILE A 94 9.54 -4.51 -0.89
N LEU A 95 10.78 -4.63 -1.39
CA LEU A 95 11.06 -4.69 -2.82
C LEU A 95 10.47 -5.95 -3.46
N GLU A 96 10.58 -7.10 -2.81
CA GLU A 96 10.00 -8.36 -3.29
C GLU A 96 8.47 -8.26 -3.40
N PHE A 97 7.82 -7.75 -2.35
CA PHE A 97 6.37 -7.53 -2.35
C PHE A 97 5.97 -6.51 -3.42
N ALA A 98 6.69 -5.39 -3.53
CA ALA A 98 6.42 -4.35 -4.52
C ALA A 98 6.59 -4.88 -5.94
N ALA A 99 7.59 -5.71 -6.22
CA ALA A 99 7.78 -6.31 -7.53
C ALA A 99 6.64 -7.27 -7.89
N ALA A 100 6.16 -8.08 -6.94
CA ALA A 100 5.00 -8.95 -7.16
C ALA A 100 3.72 -8.15 -7.39
N LEU A 101 3.47 -7.11 -6.57
CA LEU A 101 2.34 -6.21 -6.72
C LEU A 101 2.38 -5.46 -8.07
N GLY A 102 3.55 -4.95 -8.46
CA GLY A 102 3.75 -4.26 -9.73
C GLY A 102 3.44 -5.16 -10.94
N ARG A 103 3.93 -6.41 -10.93
CA ARG A 103 3.59 -7.40 -11.98
C ARG A 103 2.08 -7.67 -12.06
N ALA A 104 1.41 -7.77 -10.93
CA ALA A 104 -0.04 -8.00 -10.91
C ALA A 104 -0.85 -6.79 -11.38
N LEU A 105 -0.39 -5.57 -11.09
CA LEU A 105 -1.03 -4.31 -11.49
C LEU A 105 -0.67 -3.84 -12.91
N GLY A 106 0.43 -4.34 -13.49
CA GLY A 106 1.06 -3.73 -14.67
C GLY A 106 1.74 -2.39 -14.37
N TYR A 107 2.22 -2.20 -13.13
CA TYR A 107 2.91 -0.97 -12.69
C TYR A 107 4.40 -1.27 -12.55
N GLU A 108 5.23 -0.31 -12.97
CA GLU A 108 6.68 -0.47 -12.97
C GLU A 108 7.31 0.12 -11.70
N PRO A 109 8.39 -0.48 -11.15
CA PRO A 109 9.20 0.14 -10.11
C PRO A 109 9.84 1.43 -10.59
N GLU A 110 9.60 2.53 -9.86
CA GLU A 110 10.05 3.87 -10.24
C GLU A 110 11.16 4.38 -9.31
N ALA A 111 11.10 4.07 -8.01
CA ALA A 111 12.11 4.47 -7.03
C ALA A 111 12.01 3.64 -5.75
N ASP A 112 13.06 3.62 -4.95
CA ASP A 112 13.04 3.09 -3.60
C ASP A 112 13.99 3.87 -2.67
N VAL A 113 13.73 3.81 -1.36
CA VAL A 113 14.57 4.45 -0.34
C VAL A 113 14.83 3.48 0.80
N PRO A 114 16.02 2.86 0.89
CA PRO A 114 16.35 1.87 1.92
C PRO A 114 16.19 2.37 3.35
N LEU A 115 16.54 3.64 3.61
CA LEU A 115 16.44 4.25 4.95
C LEU A 115 14.99 4.26 5.48
N SER A 116 14.03 4.51 4.58
CA SER A 116 12.60 4.56 4.89
C SER A 116 11.88 3.25 4.59
N ARG A 117 12.60 2.24 4.08
CA ARG A 117 12.09 0.92 3.67
C ARG A 117 10.83 1.03 2.82
N VAL A 118 10.94 1.78 1.73
CA VAL A 118 9.83 2.14 0.86
C VAL A 118 10.19 1.94 -0.60
N ALA A 119 9.25 1.42 -1.37
CA ALA A 119 9.30 1.32 -2.82
C ALA A 119 8.12 2.10 -3.42
N LEU A 120 8.34 2.66 -4.60
CA LEU A 120 7.34 3.39 -5.38
C LEU A 120 7.12 2.65 -6.69
N LEU A 121 5.87 2.33 -6.98
CA LEU A 121 5.40 1.82 -8.27
C LEU A 121 4.68 2.93 -9.02
N ALA A 122 4.79 2.96 -10.35
CA ALA A 122 4.13 3.95 -11.20
C ALA A 122 3.30 3.28 -12.29
N SER A 123 2.13 3.86 -12.57
CA SER A 123 1.23 3.45 -13.66
C SER A 123 1.75 3.83 -15.06
N GLY A 124 2.73 4.73 -15.14
CA GLY A 124 3.20 5.31 -16.40
C GLY A 124 2.31 6.42 -16.99
N ARG A 125 1.12 6.69 -16.43
CA ARG A 125 0.19 7.70 -16.97
C ARG A 125 0.62 9.15 -16.72
N VAL A 126 1.37 9.38 -15.64
CA VAL A 126 1.91 10.69 -15.28
C VAL A 126 3.39 10.57 -14.95
N LYS A 127 4.15 11.64 -15.24
CA LYS A 127 5.56 11.72 -14.83
C LYS A 127 5.66 11.80 -13.31
N ARG A 128 6.70 11.17 -12.74
CA ARG A 128 7.01 11.32 -11.31
C ARG A 128 7.36 12.76 -10.93
N LEU A 129 8.19 13.41 -11.74
CA LEU A 129 8.63 14.79 -11.54
C LEU A 129 7.57 15.75 -12.10
N ILE A 130 7.29 16.81 -11.35
CA ILE A 130 6.50 17.93 -11.82
C ILE A 130 7.49 18.89 -12.47
N ASP A 131 7.29 19.20 -13.74
CA ASP A 131 8.03 20.25 -14.43
C ASP A 131 7.63 21.59 -13.76
N LEU A 132 8.59 22.26 -13.12
CA LEU A 132 8.41 23.54 -12.40
C LEU A 132 8.66 24.73 -13.33
#